data_AF-R0GIR3-F1
#
_entry.id   AF-R0GIR3-F1
#
_cell.length_a   1.000
_cell.length_b   1.000
_cell.length_c   1.000
_cell.angle_alpha   90.00
_cell.angle_beta   90.00
_cell.angle_gamma   90.00
#
_symmetry.space_group_name_H-M   'P 1'
#
loop_
_entity.id
_entity.type
_entity.pdbx_description
1 polymer ?
#
loop_
_entity_poly.entity_id
_entity_poly.type
_entity_poly.pdbx_seq_one_letter_code
_entity_poly.pdbx_strand_id
1 'polypeptide(L)'
;MDVMVHSSSFLLPYNPAEETKYALVVLNQNLPRFTPLLWEHATLRLCADGGANRIYDELPLFFPHEDASSIRNRYKPDVIKGDMDSIRRDVLDFYVSLGTQVIDESHDQDTTDLDKCILYIRDSASSLESSR
;
A
#
# COMPACT_ATOMS: atom_id res chain seq x y z
N MET A 1 24.52 -15.02 -17.28
CA MET A 1 23.35 -15.35 -16.44
C MET A 1 23.47 -14.47 -15.22
N ASP A 2 22.58 -13.49 -15.07
CA ASP A 2 22.54 -12.69 -13.84
C ASP A 2 22.20 -13.61 -12.66
N VAL A 3 22.99 -13.52 -11.61
CA VAL A 3 22.77 -14.27 -10.38
C VAL A 3 21.52 -13.68 -9.72
N MET A 4 20.53 -14.52 -9.45
CA MET A 4 19.33 -14.11 -8.71
C MET A 4 19.78 -13.69 -7.30
N VAL A 5 19.62 -12.41 -6.97
CA VAL A 5 19.94 -11.87 -5.65
C VAL A 5 18.67 -11.88 -4.81
N HIS A 6 18.69 -12.62 -3.70
CA HIS A 6 17.64 -12.56 -2.69
C HIS A 6 18.06 -11.56 -1.60
N SER A 7 17.18 -10.62 -1.29
CA SER A 7 17.34 -9.73 -0.15
C SER A 7 16.12 -9.80 0.74
N SER A 8 16.35 -9.79 2.05
CA SER A 8 15.33 -9.59 3.08
C SER A 8 15.64 -8.35 3.93
N SER A 9 16.49 -7.44 3.45
CA SER A 9 16.90 -6.25 4.21
C SER A 9 15.71 -5.35 4.55
N PHE A 10 14.67 -5.34 3.69
CA PHE A 10 13.42 -4.63 3.95
C PHE A 10 12.62 -5.15 5.15
N LEU A 11 12.93 -6.36 5.65
CA LEU A 11 12.37 -6.94 6.89
C LEU A 11 13.25 -6.69 8.12
N LEU A 12 14.45 -6.12 7.95
CA LEU A 12 15.33 -5.75 9.05
C LEU A 12 14.98 -4.34 9.53
N PRO A 13 15.22 -3.99 10.82
CA PRO A 13 14.99 -2.64 11.32
C PRO A 13 15.68 -1.58 10.46
N TYR A 14 15.04 -0.42 10.32
CA TYR A 14 15.56 0.70 9.52
C TYR A 14 17.02 1.01 9.84
N ASN A 15 17.86 0.95 8.81
CA ASN A 15 19.27 1.34 8.88
C ASN A 15 19.44 2.71 8.20
N PRO A 16 19.76 3.78 8.93
CA PRO A 16 19.94 5.11 8.35
C PRO A 16 21.09 5.20 7.34
N ALA A 17 21.99 4.23 7.29
CA ALA A 17 23.05 4.14 6.29
C ALA A 17 22.56 3.58 4.93
N GLU A 18 21.37 2.99 4.88
CA GLU A 18 20.75 2.48 3.65
C GLU A 18 19.63 3.42 3.19
N GLU A 19 19.87 4.24 2.17
CA GLU A 19 18.89 5.17 1.61
C GLU A 19 17.83 4.51 0.69
N THR A 20 17.64 3.19 0.79
CA THR A 20 16.72 2.48 -0.10
C THR A 20 15.28 2.85 0.22
N LYS A 21 14.58 3.40 -0.77
CA LYS A 21 13.16 3.75 -0.67
C LYS A 21 12.30 2.62 -1.20
N TYR A 22 11.29 2.23 -0.42
CA TYR A 22 10.32 1.22 -0.83
C TYR A 22 8.96 1.86 -1.12
N ALA A 23 8.27 1.29 -2.10
CA ALA A 23 6.83 1.42 -2.26
C ALA A 23 6.17 0.10 -1.82
N LEU A 24 5.04 0.18 -1.11
CA LEU A 24 4.27 -0.98 -0.65
C LEU A 24 2.95 -1.02 -1.41
N VAL A 25 2.66 -2.15 -2.05
CA VAL A 25 1.35 -2.43 -2.65
C VAL A 25 0.68 -3.52 -1.83
N VAL A 26 -0.50 -3.20 -1.29
CA VAL A 26 -1.34 -4.14 -0.54
C VAL A 26 -2.42 -4.67 -1.46
N LEU A 27 -2.40 -5.99 -1.69
CA LEU A 27 -3.40 -6.70 -2.48
C LEU A 27 -4.55 -7.18 -1.59
N ASN A 28 -5.65 -7.62 -2.21
CA ASN A 28 -6.79 -8.22 -1.52
C ASN A 28 -6.49 -9.67 -1.03
N GLN A 29 -5.46 -9.81 -0.20
CA GLN A 29 -4.98 -11.05 0.40
C GLN A 29 -4.70 -10.84 1.89
N ASN A 30 -4.70 -11.92 2.68
CA ASN A 30 -4.46 -11.85 4.12
C ASN A 30 -3.10 -11.19 4.43
N LEU A 31 -3.07 -10.32 5.43
CA LEU A 31 -1.87 -9.56 5.75
C LEU A 31 -0.83 -10.42 6.48
N PRO A 32 0.45 -10.40 6.06
CA PRO A 32 1.51 -11.02 6.83
C PRO A 32 1.74 -10.28 8.16
N ARG A 33 2.21 -11.01 9.18
CA ARG A 33 2.44 -10.44 10.54
C ARG A 33 3.43 -9.27 10.58
N PHE A 34 4.33 -9.18 9.60
CA PHE A 34 5.32 -8.12 9.47
C PHE A 34 4.81 -6.91 8.66
N THR A 35 3.52 -6.86 8.29
CA THR A 35 2.93 -5.72 7.56
C THR A 35 3.19 -4.37 8.24
N PRO A 36 3.07 -4.23 9.58
CA PRO A 36 3.39 -2.96 10.25
C PRO A 36 4.81 -2.46 9.97
N LEU A 37 5.80 -3.36 9.97
CA LEU A 37 7.19 -3.02 9.71
C LEU A 37 7.39 -2.58 8.25
N LEU A 38 6.81 -3.32 7.30
CA LEU A 38 6.86 -2.94 5.88
C LEU A 38 6.22 -1.58 5.63
N TRP A 39 5.13 -1.30 6.34
CA TRP A 39 4.42 -0.04 6.24
C TRP A 39 5.28 1.15 6.69
N GLU A 40 6.00 1.00 7.81
CA GLU A 40 6.91 2.01 8.34
C GLU A 40 8.08 2.28 7.38
N HIS A 41 8.61 1.24 6.73
CA HIS A 41 9.72 1.38 5.78
C HIS A 41 9.29 1.91 4.40
N ALA A 42 8.01 1.82 4.06
CA ALA A 42 7.49 2.28 2.79
C ALA A 42 7.32 3.81 2.79
N THR A 43 7.84 4.44 1.75
CA THR A 43 7.67 5.88 1.46
C THR A 43 6.40 6.18 0.67
N LEU A 44 5.81 5.16 0.06
CA LEU A 44 4.56 5.21 -0.69
C LEU A 44 3.78 3.93 -0.40
N ARG A 45 2.52 4.06 0.04
CA ARG A 45 1.63 2.93 0.34
C ARG A 45 0.40 2.97 -0.54
N LEU A 46 0.23 1.93 -1.35
CA LEU A 46 -0.93 1.72 -2.20
C LEU A 46 -1.75 0.54 -1.70
N CYS A 47 -3.06 0.67 -1.82
CA CYS A 47 -3.97 -0.46 -1.80
C CYS A 47 -4.50 -0.70 -3.21
N ALA A 48 -4.35 -1.93 -3.69
CA ALA A 48 -4.97 -2.40 -4.91
C ALA A 48 -6.41 -2.80 -4.58
N ASP A 49 -7.34 -1.90 -4.90
CA ASP A 49 -8.78 -2.03 -4.66
C ASP A 49 -9.12 -2.62 -3.26
N GLY A 50 -9.58 -3.88 -3.20
CA GLY A 50 -9.95 -4.59 -1.97
C GLY A 50 -8.80 -4.83 -0.99
N GLY A 51 -7.55 -4.54 -1.36
CA GLY A 51 -6.43 -4.45 -0.42
C GLY A 51 -6.68 -3.43 0.71
N ALA A 52 -7.48 -2.40 0.45
CA ALA A 52 -7.87 -1.44 1.48
C ALA A 52 -8.75 -2.08 2.57
N ASN A 53 -9.61 -3.04 2.21
CA ASN A 53 -10.40 -3.80 3.18
C ASN A 53 -9.47 -4.54 4.15
N ARG A 54 -8.38 -5.11 3.63
CA ARG A 54 -7.40 -5.88 4.43
C ARG A 54 -6.74 -5.01 5.48
N ILE A 55 -6.29 -3.82 5.11
CA ILE A 55 -5.73 -2.85 6.05
C ILE A 55 -6.76 -2.45 7.10
N TYR A 56 -8.00 -2.17 6.68
CA TYR A 56 -9.06 -1.73 7.57
C TYR A 56 -9.47 -2.79 8.61
N ASP A 57 -9.57 -4.05 8.18
CA ASP A 57 -10.07 -5.16 8.98
C ASP A 57 -8.97 -5.84 9.80
N GLU A 58 -7.80 -6.09 9.21
CA GLU A 58 -6.80 -7.00 9.78
C GLU A 58 -5.72 -6.28 10.60
N LEU A 59 -5.32 -5.05 10.26
CA LEU A 59 -4.28 -4.36 11.03
C LEU A 59 -4.64 -4.11 12.50
N PRO A 60 -5.88 -3.72 12.87
CA PRO A 60 -6.25 -3.63 14.28
C PRO A 60 -6.00 -4.92 15.07
N LEU A 61 -6.06 -6.09 14.42
CA LEU A 61 -5.82 -7.39 15.06
C LEU A 61 -4.34 -7.61 15.45
N PHE A 62 -3.41 -6.87 14.84
CA PHE A 62 -1.99 -6.91 15.20
C PHE A 62 -1.67 -6.07 16.44
N PHE A 63 -2.60 -5.21 16.87
CA PHE A 63 -2.45 -4.30 18.01
C PHE A 63 -3.63 -4.48 19.00
N PRO A 64 -3.75 -5.65 19.66
CA PRO A 64 -4.90 -5.97 20.50
C PRO A 64 -5.08 -5.07 21.73
N HIS A 65 -4.08 -4.25 22.05
CA HIS A 65 -4.09 -3.32 23.18
C HIS A 65 -4.32 -1.86 22.76
N GLU A 66 -4.51 -1.59 21.47
CA GLU A 66 -4.79 -0.26 20.94
C GLU A 66 -6.21 -0.17 20.38
N ASP A 67 -6.77 1.04 20.39
CA ASP A 67 -8.08 1.28 19.79
C ASP A 67 -8.05 1.06 18.26
N ALA A 68 -9.02 0.31 17.74
CA ALA A 68 -9.06 -0.04 16.32
C ALA A 68 -9.17 1.18 15.40
N SER A 69 -9.87 2.24 15.82
CA SER A 69 -9.96 3.48 15.07
C SER A 69 -8.59 4.16 15.01
N SER A 70 -7.87 4.24 16.13
CA SER A 70 -6.49 4.76 16.17
C SER A 70 -5.57 4.04 15.18
N ILE A 71 -5.64 2.71 15.13
CA ILE A 71 -4.85 1.90 14.17
C ILE A 71 -5.24 2.22 12.73
N ARG A 72 -6.54 2.25 12.40
CA ARG A 72 -6.99 2.59 11.03
C ARG A 72 -6.56 3.99 10.58
N ASN A 73 -6.51 4.95 11.51
CA ASN A 73 -5.99 6.30 11.24
C ASN A 73 -4.46 6.30 11.03
N ARG A 74 -3.72 5.51 11.82
CA ARG A 74 -2.26 5.37 11.70
C ARG A 74 -1.85 4.72 10.37
N TYR A 75 -2.58 3.68 9.96
CA TYR A 75 -2.33 2.92 8.74
C TYR A 75 -3.27 3.36 7.61
N LYS A 76 -3.17 4.64 7.25
CA LYS A 76 -3.88 5.24 6.12
C LYS A 76 -3.04 5.10 4.83
N PRO A 77 -3.53 4.41 3.78
CA PRO A 77 -2.81 4.36 2.51
C PRO A 77 -2.70 5.76 1.90
N ASP A 78 -1.68 5.97 1.07
CA ASP A 78 -1.55 7.20 0.29
C ASP A 78 -2.52 7.17 -0.90
N VAL A 79 -2.64 6.00 -1.53
CA VAL A 79 -3.46 5.78 -2.73
C VAL A 79 -4.26 4.49 -2.62
N ILE A 80 -5.53 4.52 -3.04
CA ILE A 80 -6.32 3.33 -3.38
C ILE A 80 -6.54 3.38 -4.89
N LYS A 81 -6.12 2.34 -5.60
CA LYS A 81 -6.20 2.27 -7.07
C LYS A 81 -6.73 0.91 -7.51
N GLY A 82 -7.61 0.93 -8.52
CA GLY A 82 -8.24 -0.25 -9.08
C GLY A 82 -9.60 0.11 -9.67
N ASP A 83 -10.40 -0.88 -10.03
CA ASP A 83 -11.76 -0.66 -10.57
C ASP A 83 -12.86 -0.47 -9.51
N MET A 84 -12.50 -0.55 -8.24
CA MET A 84 -13.40 -0.35 -7.08
C MET A 84 -14.51 -1.41 -6.97
N ASP A 85 -14.31 -2.60 -7.54
CA ASP A 85 -15.31 -3.66 -7.55
C ASP A 85 -15.27 -4.55 -6.29
N SER A 86 -14.13 -4.57 -5.58
CA SER A 86 -13.91 -5.41 -4.41
C SER A 86 -13.75 -4.61 -3.11
N ILE A 87 -13.38 -3.33 -3.16
CA ILE A 87 -13.40 -2.47 -1.97
C ILE A 87 -14.83 -2.24 -1.47
N ARG A 88 -15.02 -2.33 -0.15
CA ARG A 88 -16.32 -2.00 0.44
C ARG A 88 -16.52 -0.48 0.50
N ARG A 89 -17.74 -0.03 0.27
CA ARG A 89 -18.08 1.39 0.23
C ARG A 89 -17.77 2.13 1.53
N ASP A 90 -18.04 1.52 2.68
CA ASP A 90 -17.74 2.08 4.01
C ASP A 90 -16.23 2.26 4.24
N VAL A 91 -15.42 1.32 3.76
CA VAL A 91 -13.94 1.38 3.85
C VAL A 91 -13.39 2.46 2.92
N LEU A 92 -13.90 2.53 1.69
CA LEU A 92 -13.52 3.57 0.73
C LEU A 92 -13.84 4.96 1.28
N ASP A 93 -15.09 5.18 1.72
CA ASP A 93 -15.54 6.48 2.24
C ASP A 93 -14.75 6.87 3.50
N PHE A 94 -14.40 5.91 4.37
CA PHE A 94 -13.53 6.15 5.53
C PHE A 94 -12.16 6.68 5.10
N TYR A 95 -11.46 6.00 4.20
CA TYR A 95 -10.11 6.40 3.79
C TYR A 95 -10.10 7.70 2.97
N VAL A 96 -11.14 7.95 2.17
CA VAL A 96 -11.35 9.24 1.50
C VAL A 96 -11.48 10.36 2.53
N SER A 97 -12.23 10.15 3.62
CA SER A 97 -12.39 11.15 4.69
C SER A 97 -11.07 11.51 5.38
N LEU A 98 -10.09 10.60 5.37
CA LEU A 98 -8.73 10.82 5.89
C LEU A 98 -7.76 11.39 4.85
N GLY A 99 -8.25 11.73 3.64
CA GLY A 99 -7.46 12.29 2.56
C GLY A 99 -6.60 11.27 1.82
N THR A 100 -7.06 10.02 1.70
CA THR A 100 -6.46 9.04 0.78
C THR A 100 -6.85 9.40 -0.65
N GLN A 101 -5.90 9.36 -1.58
CA GLN A 101 -6.22 9.55 -3.00
C GLN A 101 -6.88 8.29 -3.57
N VAL A 102 -8.01 8.44 -4.24
CA VAL A 102 -8.69 7.32 -4.92
C VAL A 102 -8.56 7.52 -6.42
N ILE A 103 -8.10 6.49 -7.12
CA ILE A 103 -7.97 6.48 -8.58
C ILE A 103 -8.78 5.30 -9.12
N ASP A 104 -9.94 5.63 -9.67
CA ASP A 104 -10.87 4.70 -10.28
C ASP A 104 -10.44 4.36 -11.71
N GLU A 105 -10.13 3.09 -11.93
CA GLU A 105 -9.69 2.50 -13.19
C GLU A 105 -10.72 1.47 -13.70
N SER A 106 -12.00 1.67 -13.40
CA SER A 106 -13.10 0.81 -13.87
C SER A 106 -13.24 0.78 -15.39
N HIS A 107 -12.70 1.79 -16.07
CA HIS A 107 -12.68 1.86 -17.54
C HIS A 107 -11.63 0.93 -18.18
N ASP A 108 -10.62 0.49 -17.44
CA ASP A 108 -9.60 -0.47 -17.90
C ASP A 108 -9.88 -1.86 -17.32
N GLN A 109 -10.43 -2.74 -18.15
CA GLN A 109 -10.76 -4.12 -17.81
C GLN A 109 -9.72 -5.13 -18.32
N ASP A 110 -8.69 -4.66 -19.02
CA ASP A 110 -7.67 -5.50 -19.64
C ASP A 110 -6.44 -5.70 -18.73
N THR A 111 -6.34 -4.93 -17.63
CA THR A 111 -5.23 -5.00 -16.67
C THR A 111 -5.68 -5.29 -15.24
N THR A 112 -4.83 -5.93 -14.44
CA THR A 112 -5.15 -6.22 -13.03
C THR A 112 -4.88 -5.01 -12.13
N ASP A 113 -5.47 -4.97 -10.93
CA ASP A 113 -5.19 -3.90 -9.96
C ASP A 113 -3.73 -3.86 -9.50
N LEU A 114 -3.03 -5.00 -9.54
CA LEU A 114 -1.59 -5.04 -9.30
C LEU A 114 -0.84 -4.31 -10.44
N ASP A 115 -1.17 -4.59 -11.70
CA ASP A 115 -0.56 -3.91 -12.86
C ASP A 115 -0.79 -2.41 -12.78
N LYS A 116 -2.04 -2.00 -12.52
CA LYS A 116 -2.45 -0.60 -12.33
C LYS A 116 -1.63 0.08 -11.23
N CYS A 117 -1.43 -0.58 -10.08
CA CYS A 117 -0.60 -0.06 -8.99
C CYS A 117 0.89 0.06 -9.36
N ILE A 118 1.45 -0.94 -10.06
CA ILE A 118 2.86 -0.91 -10.48
C ILE A 118 3.10 0.23 -11.48
N LEU A 119 2.20 0.43 -12.44
CA LEU A 119 2.27 1.53 -13.40
C LEU A 119 2.24 2.88 -12.68
N TYR A 120 1.35 3.04 -11.69
CA TYR A 120 1.30 4.25 -10.88
C TYR A 120 2.63 4.55 -10.17
N ILE A 121 3.27 3.54 -9.57
CA ILE A 121 4.57 3.71 -8.90
C ILE A 121 5.62 4.17 -9.92
N ARG A 122 5.69 3.51 -11.08
CA ARG A 122 6.64 3.83 -12.15
C ARG A 122 6.49 5.28 -12.61
N ASP A 123 5.25 5.71 -12.87
CA ASP A 123 4.98 7.04 -13.43
C ASP A 123 5.18 8.16 -12.37
N SER A 124 4.93 7.84 -11.09
CA SER A 124 5.24 8.71 -9.96
C SER A 124 6.75 8.90 -9.78
N ALA A 125 7.54 7.83 -9.94
CA ALA A 125 8.99 7.89 -9.85
C ALA A 125 9.61 8.72 -10.98
N SER A 126 9.14 8.56 -12.23
CA SER A 126 9.64 9.37 -13.36
C SER A 126 9.31 10.86 -13.23
N SER A 127 8.17 11.18 -12.61
CA SER A 127 7.76 12.57 -12.36
C SER A 127 8.64 13.25 -11.30
N LEU A 128 9.14 12.47 -10.32
CA LEU A 128 10.09 12.94 -9.30
C LEU A 128 11.50 13.15 -9.87
N GLU A 129 11.91 12.38 -10.88
CA GLU A 129 13.20 12.55 -11.56
C GLU A 129 13.20 13.73 -12.55
N SER A 130 12.09 13.97 -13.26
CA SER A 130 11.98 15.10 -14.20
C SER A 130 11.79 16.46 -13.52
N SER A 131 11.51 16.48 -12.22
CA SER A 131 11.32 17.70 -11.41
C SER A 131 12.56 18.08 -10.58
N ARG A 132 13.69 17.37 -10.77
CA ARG A 132 15.00 17.66 -10.18
C ARG A 132 15.93 18.28 -11.22
#